data_AF-A0A1A8RYX7-F1
#
_entry.id   AF-A0A1A8RYX7-F1
#
_cell.length_a   1.000
_cell.length_b   1.000
_cell.length_c   1.000
_cell.angle_alpha   90.00
_cell.angle_beta   90.00
_cell.angle_gamma   90.00
#
_symmetry.space_group_name_H-M   'P 1'
#
loop_
_entity.id
_entity.type
_entity.pdbx_description
1 polymer ?
#
loop_
_entity_poly.entity_id
_entity_poly.type
_entity_poly.pdbx_seq_one_letter_code
_entity_poly.pdbx_strand_id
1 'polypeptide(L)'
;DRSPHEQEIKFFAKVLLPLIDQYFKNHSLYFLSSPNKNLSSSGYASNKEKEMVTSLFCKLAALVRHRISLFGSDSTTMVSCLHILAHTLDTRTVMKSGSEQVRVGLRTFFENAAEDLEKTFENLKLGKFTHSRSQMKGVSQNINYTTAALLPILTALFEHITQHHFGVDLLLDDV
;
A
#
# COMPACT_ATOMS: atom_id res chain seq x y z
N ASP A 1 4.80 14.14 -30.87
CA ASP A 1 4.71 12.80 -30.27
C ASP A 1 5.09 12.82 -28.80
N ARG A 2 4.38 12.05 -27.97
CA ARG A 2 4.75 11.84 -26.55
C ARG A 2 5.88 10.82 -26.47
N SER A 3 6.75 10.95 -25.46
CA SER A 3 7.86 10.01 -25.28
C SER A 3 7.34 8.58 -25.00
N PRO A 4 8.09 7.52 -25.37
CA PRO A 4 7.73 6.14 -25.06
C PRO A 4 7.38 5.91 -23.58
N HIS A 5 8.15 6.53 -22.67
CA HIS A 5 7.90 6.45 -21.23
C HIS A 5 6.56 7.07 -20.78
N GLU A 6 6.10 8.16 -21.41
CA GLU A 6 4.77 8.70 -21.11
C GLU A 6 3.64 7.77 -21.56
N GLN A 7 3.84 7.03 -22.65
CA GLN A 7 2.86 6.06 -23.13
C GLN A 7 2.77 4.87 -22.17
N GLU A 8 3.90 4.38 -21.67
CA GLU A 8 3.96 3.31 -20.67
C GLU A 8 3.25 3.71 -19.36
N ILE A 9 3.53 4.91 -18.83
CA ILE A 9 2.88 5.42 -17.62
C ILE A 9 1.36 5.52 -17.82
N LYS A 10 0.92 6.01 -18.99
CA LYS A 10 -0.52 6.10 -19.30
C LYS A 10 -1.17 4.74 -19.44
N PHE A 11 -0.52 3.79 -20.11
CA PHE A 11 -1.04 2.43 -20.24
C PHE A 11 -1.19 1.79 -18.85
N PHE A 12 -0.15 1.91 -18.03
CA PHE A 12 -0.19 1.44 -16.65
C PHE A 12 -1.35 2.09 -15.87
N ALA A 13 -1.47 3.41 -15.91
CA ALA A 13 -2.46 4.15 -15.13
C ALA A 13 -3.91 3.93 -15.59
N LYS A 14 -4.13 3.83 -16.91
CA LYS A 14 -5.48 3.80 -17.51
C LYS A 14 -5.99 2.42 -17.88
N VAL A 15 -5.10 1.43 -17.98
CA VAL A 15 -5.47 0.07 -18.37
C VAL A 15 -5.12 -0.90 -17.26
N LEU A 16 -3.84 -0.93 -16.84
CA LEU A 16 -3.38 -1.95 -15.91
C LEU A 16 -3.94 -1.74 -14.50
N LEU A 17 -3.91 -0.51 -13.98
CA LEU A 17 -4.43 -0.22 -12.64
C LEU A 17 -5.94 -0.50 -12.52
N PRO A 18 -6.83 -0.04 -13.41
CA PRO A 18 -8.25 -0.39 -13.34
C PRO A 18 -8.50 -1.90 -13.42
N LEU A 19 -7.69 -2.64 -14.20
CA LEU A 19 -7.80 -4.09 -14.29
C LEU A 19 -7.42 -4.76 -12.96
N ILE A 20 -6.33 -4.32 -12.33
CA ILE A 20 -5.90 -4.78 -11.00
C ILE A 20 -6.98 -4.46 -9.96
N ASP A 21 -7.48 -3.21 -9.95
CA ASP A 21 -8.55 -2.75 -9.06
C ASP A 21 -9.78 -3.66 -9.14
N GLN A 22 -10.32 -3.87 -10.34
CA GLN A 22 -11.50 -4.71 -10.57
C GLN A 22 -11.26 -6.18 -10.19
N TYR A 23 -10.10 -6.73 -10.56
CA TYR A 23 -9.77 -8.12 -10.25
C TYR A 23 -9.76 -8.36 -8.74
N PHE A 24 -9.00 -7.56 -7.98
CA PHE A 24 -8.90 -7.76 -6.54
C PHE A 24 -10.17 -7.38 -5.79
N LYS A 25 -10.97 -6.44 -6.32
CA LYS A 25 -12.29 -6.13 -5.77
C LYS A 25 -13.22 -7.33 -5.77
N ASN A 26 -13.20 -8.13 -6.83
CA ASN A 26 -14.10 -9.28 -6.98
C ASN A 26 -13.54 -10.58 -6.39
N HIS A 27 -12.22 -10.65 -6.22
CA HIS A 27 -11.52 -11.88 -5.82
C HIS A 27 -10.78 -11.76 -4.48
N SER A 28 -11.01 -10.72 -3.67
CA SER A 28 -10.32 -10.53 -2.39
C SER A 28 -10.36 -11.77 -1.49
N LEU A 29 -11.54 -12.36 -1.30
CA LEU A 29 -11.75 -13.54 -0.46
C LEU A 29 -11.00 -14.80 -0.94
N TYR A 30 -10.63 -14.89 -2.22
CA TYR A 30 -9.84 -16.02 -2.75
C TYR A 30 -8.46 -16.09 -2.08
N PHE A 31 -7.89 -14.93 -1.75
CA PHE A 31 -6.54 -14.79 -1.19
C PHE A 31 -6.50 -14.94 0.34
N LEU A 32 -7.64 -14.93 1.03
CA LEU A 32 -7.65 -14.85 2.49
C LEU A 32 -7.63 -16.22 3.17
N SER A 33 -6.76 -16.34 4.17
CA SER A 33 -6.76 -17.43 5.13
C SER A 33 -7.94 -17.33 6.09
N SER A 34 -8.45 -18.48 6.53
CA SER A 34 -9.36 -18.52 7.67
C SER A 34 -8.53 -18.56 8.96
N PRO A 35 -8.81 -17.68 9.94
CA PRO A 35 -8.02 -17.61 11.18
C PRO A 35 -8.07 -18.93 11.96
N ASN A 36 -9.16 -19.69 11.83
CA ASN A 36 -9.39 -20.94 12.58
C ASN A 36 -8.83 -22.20 11.88
N LYS A 37 -8.17 -22.06 10.72
CA LYS A 37 -7.62 -23.18 9.96
C LYS A 37 -6.09 -23.17 9.96
N ASN A 38 -5.51 -24.38 9.95
CA ASN A 38 -4.07 -24.58 9.74
C ASN A 38 -3.66 -23.97 8.40
N LEU A 39 -2.49 -23.33 8.35
CA LEU A 39 -2.02 -22.56 7.18
C LEU A 39 -2.09 -23.34 5.86
N SER A 40 -1.74 -24.63 5.89
CA SER A 40 -1.75 -25.51 4.71
C SER A 40 -3.14 -25.81 4.13
N SER A 41 -4.22 -25.50 4.86
CA SER A 41 -5.62 -25.74 4.47
C SER A 41 -6.44 -24.45 4.36
N SER A 42 -5.75 -23.30 4.39
CA SER A 42 -6.35 -22.03 4.75
C SER A 42 -6.41 -21.08 3.56
N GLY A 43 -7.51 -21.19 2.81
CA GLY A 43 -7.81 -20.34 1.65
C GLY A 43 -7.75 -21.11 0.34
N TYR A 44 -8.20 -20.47 -0.75
CA TYR A 44 -8.17 -21.05 -2.09
C TYR A 44 -6.82 -20.79 -2.79
N ALA A 45 -6.25 -19.59 -2.57
CA ALA A 45 -4.95 -19.22 -3.10
C ALA A 45 -3.81 -19.96 -2.41
N SER A 46 -2.80 -20.31 -3.21
CA SER A 46 -1.50 -20.79 -2.73
C SER A 46 -0.75 -19.70 -1.94
N ASN A 47 0.18 -20.12 -1.08
CA ASN A 47 1.06 -19.18 -0.38
C ASN A 47 1.85 -18.29 -1.36
N LYS A 48 2.21 -18.82 -2.53
CA LYS A 48 2.96 -18.05 -3.52
C LYS A 48 2.12 -16.95 -4.15
N GLU A 49 0.85 -17.21 -4.43
CA GLU A 49 -0.08 -16.16 -4.91
C GLU A 49 -0.22 -15.05 -3.86
N LYS A 50 -0.38 -15.41 -2.58
CA LYS A 50 -0.49 -14.42 -1.49
C LYS A 50 0.77 -13.57 -1.34
N GLU A 51 1.96 -14.15 -1.51
CA GLU A 51 3.23 -13.41 -1.58
C GLU A 51 3.27 -12.45 -2.78
N MET A 52 2.78 -12.86 -3.95
CA MET A 52 2.76 -12.02 -5.14
C MET A 52 1.84 -10.82 -4.95
N VAL A 53 0.68 -10.99 -4.32
CA VAL A 53 -0.23 -9.89 -3.96
C VAL A 53 0.43 -8.93 -2.99
N THR A 54 1.10 -9.44 -1.96
CA THR A 54 1.83 -8.62 -0.98
C THR A 54 2.98 -7.85 -1.64
N SER A 55 3.72 -8.51 -2.53
CA SER A 55 4.79 -7.88 -3.30
C SER A 55 4.26 -6.77 -4.22
N LEU A 56 3.11 -6.99 -4.85
CA LEU A 56 2.44 -5.99 -5.68
C LEU A 56 2.03 -4.78 -4.84
N PHE A 57 1.41 -5.01 -3.67
CA PHE A 57 1.07 -3.95 -2.72
C PHE A 57 2.31 -3.13 -2.33
N CYS A 58 3.39 -3.75 -1.87
CA CYS A 58 4.58 -3.04 -1.43
C CYS A 58 5.24 -2.23 -2.57
N LYS A 59 5.30 -2.80 -3.79
CA LYS A 59 5.85 -2.09 -4.97
C LYS A 59 5.00 -0.90 -5.39
N LEU A 60 3.68 -1.06 -5.39
CA LEU A 60 2.76 0.04 -5.70
C LEU A 60 2.81 1.11 -4.61
N ALA A 61 2.90 0.74 -3.33
CA ALA A 61 2.98 1.69 -2.22
C ALA A 61 4.26 2.53 -2.31
N ALA A 62 5.40 1.90 -2.59
CA ALA A 62 6.66 2.59 -2.83
C ALA A 62 6.57 3.52 -4.07
N LEU A 63 5.93 3.07 -5.14
CA LEU A 63 5.71 3.89 -6.34
C LEU A 63 4.86 5.13 -6.03
N VAL A 64 3.76 4.98 -5.28
CA VAL A 64 2.92 6.12 -4.86
C VAL A 64 3.74 7.06 -3.96
N ARG A 65 4.43 6.55 -2.94
CA ARG A 65 5.28 7.36 -2.05
C ARG A 65 6.24 8.26 -2.82
N HIS A 66 6.92 7.72 -3.83
CA HIS A 66 7.99 8.44 -4.53
C HIS A 66 7.56 9.18 -5.79
N ARG A 67 6.42 8.80 -6.40
CA ARG A 67 6.07 9.22 -7.77
C ARG A 67 4.57 9.49 -7.97
N ILE A 68 3.76 9.64 -6.91
CA ILE A 68 2.32 9.96 -7.05
C ILE A 68 2.04 11.16 -7.98
N SER A 69 2.93 12.16 -8.00
CA SER A 69 2.77 13.34 -8.87
C SER A 69 2.86 13.03 -10.37
N LEU A 70 3.49 11.93 -10.77
CA LEU A 70 3.55 11.52 -12.19
C LEU A 70 2.18 11.08 -12.72
N PHE A 71 1.28 10.67 -11.83
CA PHE A 71 -0.02 10.15 -12.19
C PHE A 71 -1.09 11.23 -12.31
N GLY A 72 -0.84 12.45 -11.82
CA GLY A 72 -1.76 13.58 -11.96
C GLY A 72 -3.18 13.21 -11.51
N SER A 73 -4.17 13.34 -12.40
CA SER A 73 -5.56 12.96 -12.16
C SER A 73 -5.75 11.46 -11.87
N ASP A 74 -4.88 10.62 -12.41
CA ASP A 74 -4.96 9.16 -12.31
C ASP A 74 -4.38 8.63 -10.97
N SER A 75 -3.86 9.53 -10.11
CA SER A 75 -3.37 9.18 -8.77
C SER A 75 -4.46 8.60 -7.87
N THR A 76 -5.71 9.02 -8.05
CA THR A 76 -6.87 8.48 -7.32
C THR A 76 -7.07 6.99 -7.59
N THR A 77 -6.87 6.55 -8.83
CA THR A 77 -6.93 5.13 -9.22
C THR A 77 -5.82 4.32 -8.54
N MET A 78 -4.61 4.87 -8.39
CA MET A 78 -3.53 4.19 -7.66
C MET A 78 -3.88 3.99 -6.19
N VAL A 79 -4.42 5.03 -5.54
CA VAL A 79 -4.84 4.96 -4.14
C VAL A 79 -5.97 3.94 -3.98
N SER A 80 -6.95 3.94 -4.89
CA SER A 80 -8.01 2.91 -4.93
C SER A 80 -7.44 1.50 -5.04
N CYS A 81 -6.49 1.27 -5.95
CA CYS A 81 -5.83 -0.03 -6.10
C CYS A 81 -5.15 -0.47 -4.81
N LEU A 82 -4.39 0.43 -4.17
CA LEU A 82 -3.72 0.12 -2.90
C LEU A 82 -4.70 -0.16 -1.77
N HIS A 83 -5.80 0.60 -1.71
CA HIS A 83 -6.87 0.37 -0.75
C HIS A 83 -7.50 -1.01 -0.93
N ILE A 84 -7.79 -1.42 -2.17
CA ILE A 84 -8.36 -2.75 -2.45
C ILE A 84 -7.34 -3.84 -2.13
N LEU A 85 -6.08 -3.66 -2.54
CA LEU A 85 -5.01 -4.61 -2.24
C LEU A 85 -4.79 -4.76 -0.73
N ALA A 86 -4.92 -3.69 0.06
CA ALA A 86 -4.82 -3.78 1.51
C ALA A 86 -5.84 -4.79 2.09
N HIS A 87 -7.07 -4.84 1.55
CA HIS A 87 -8.10 -5.80 1.92
C HIS A 87 -7.92 -7.21 1.33
N THR A 88 -6.92 -7.44 0.49
CA THR A 88 -6.62 -8.77 -0.06
C THR A 88 -5.38 -9.41 0.57
N LEU A 89 -4.66 -8.69 1.42
CA LEU A 89 -3.44 -9.18 2.04
C LEU A 89 -3.71 -10.28 3.07
N ASP A 90 -3.00 -11.39 2.93
CA ASP A 90 -2.94 -12.42 3.96
C ASP A 90 -1.62 -12.29 4.73
N THR A 91 -1.57 -11.31 5.62
CA THR A 91 -0.35 -11.01 6.39
C THR A 91 0.04 -12.19 7.28
N ARG A 92 -0.92 -12.98 7.79
CA ARG A 92 -0.64 -14.23 8.52
C ARG A 92 0.17 -15.22 7.69
N THR A 93 -0.23 -15.50 6.45
CA THR A 93 0.53 -16.40 5.57
C THR A 93 1.92 -15.84 5.27
N VAL A 94 2.01 -14.53 5.00
CA VAL A 94 3.29 -13.86 4.69
C VAL A 94 4.26 -13.93 5.87
N MET A 95 3.79 -13.67 7.09
CA MET A 95 4.66 -13.66 8.26
C MET A 95 5.15 -15.06 8.64
N LYS A 96 4.30 -16.09 8.52
CA LYS A 96 4.67 -17.46 8.91
C LYS A 96 5.40 -18.27 7.85
N SER A 97 5.16 -17.99 6.58
CA SER A 97 5.65 -18.84 5.48
C SER A 97 6.17 -18.06 4.28
N GLY A 98 6.06 -16.73 4.32
CA GLY A 98 6.54 -15.86 3.25
C GLY A 98 8.06 -15.74 3.22
N SER A 99 8.60 -15.62 2.01
CA SER A 99 10.00 -15.33 1.78
C SER A 99 10.43 -14.04 2.48
N GLU A 100 11.69 -14.00 2.91
CA GLU A 100 12.28 -12.84 3.60
C GLU A 100 12.11 -11.55 2.80
N GLN A 101 12.28 -11.61 1.48
CA GLN A 101 12.11 -10.44 0.60
C GLN A 101 10.72 -9.79 0.74
N VAL A 102 9.67 -10.60 0.87
CA VAL A 102 8.29 -10.10 0.99
C VAL A 102 8.07 -9.51 2.38
N ARG A 103 8.56 -10.17 3.43
CA ARG A 103 8.49 -9.68 4.82
C ARG A 103 9.24 -8.36 4.99
N VAL A 104 10.45 -8.24 4.44
CA VAL A 104 11.20 -6.98 4.38
C VAL A 104 10.42 -5.91 3.63
N GLY A 105 9.82 -6.23 2.49
CA GLY A 105 9.01 -5.28 1.73
C GLY A 105 7.84 -4.71 2.54
N LEU A 106 7.17 -5.54 3.34
CA LEU A 106 6.08 -5.12 4.21
C LEU A 106 6.57 -4.30 5.41
N ARG A 107 7.69 -4.70 6.03
CA ARG A 107 8.33 -3.92 7.10
C ARG A 107 8.76 -2.54 6.62
N THR A 108 9.45 -2.48 5.48
CA THR A 108 9.84 -1.23 4.82
C THR A 108 8.63 -0.36 4.50
N PHE A 109 7.46 -0.91 4.16
CA PHE A 109 6.24 -0.12 4.01
C PHE A 109 5.82 0.57 5.32
N PHE A 110 5.83 -0.14 6.45
CA PHE A 110 5.48 0.44 7.75
C PHE A 110 6.51 1.45 8.27
N GLU A 111 7.80 1.16 8.14
CA GLU A 111 8.88 2.09 8.50
C GLU A 111 8.75 3.41 7.72
N ASN A 112 8.54 3.28 6.41
CA ASN A 112 8.24 4.40 5.52
C ASN A 112 7.00 5.17 6.00
N ALA A 113 5.90 4.48 6.27
CA ALA A 113 4.67 5.10 6.73
C ALA A 113 4.88 5.91 8.03
N ALA A 114 5.62 5.35 9.00
CA ALA A 114 5.96 6.01 10.24
C ALA A 114 6.78 7.29 10.00
N GLU A 115 7.82 7.20 9.17
CA GLU A 115 8.67 8.35 8.80
C GLU A 115 7.86 9.48 8.14
N ASP A 116 6.93 9.16 7.24
CA ASP A 116 6.12 10.18 6.55
C ASP A 116 5.08 10.82 7.48
N LEU A 117 4.50 10.05 8.40
CA LEU A 117 3.60 10.56 9.42
C LEU A 117 4.33 11.50 10.38
N GLU A 118 5.52 11.12 10.85
CA GLU A 118 6.35 11.97 11.72
C GLU A 118 6.75 13.27 11.02
N LYS A 119 7.22 13.19 9.76
CA LYS A 119 7.53 14.39 8.95
C LYS A 119 6.31 15.27 8.76
N THR A 120 5.14 14.68 8.50
CA THR A 120 3.89 15.42 8.35
C THR A 120 3.57 16.14 9.65
N PHE A 121 3.60 15.44 10.79
CA PHE A 121 3.34 15.99 12.11
C PHE A 121 4.27 17.17 12.45
N GLU A 122 5.57 17.03 12.23
CA GLU A 122 6.53 18.12 12.48
C GLU A 122 6.29 19.34 11.55
N ASN A 123 5.89 19.12 10.29
CA ASN A 123 5.50 20.20 9.40
C ASN A 123 4.24 20.94 9.87
N LEU A 124 3.26 20.21 10.42
CA LEU A 124 2.05 20.79 11.01
C LEU A 124 2.39 21.62 12.26
N LYS A 125 3.20 21.07 13.17
CA LYS A 125 3.62 21.71 14.42
C LYS A 125 4.35 23.03 14.19
N LEU A 126 5.21 23.08 13.17
CA LEU A 126 5.98 24.27 12.82
C LEU A 126 5.18 25.30 12.00
N GLY A 127 3.90 25.05 11.69
CA GLY A 127 3.06 25.96 10.91
C GLY A 127 3.65 26.28 9.54
N LYS A 128 4.43 25.35 8.94
CA LYS A 128 5.18 25.51 7.67
C LYS A 128 4.30 25.64 6.41
N PHE A 129 3.10 26.18 6.56
CA PHE A 129 2.20 26.55 5.47
C PHE A 129 2.45 27.97 4.95
N THR A 130 3.20 28.79 5.69
CA THR A 130 3.20 30.26 5.51
C THR A 130 4.50 30.85 4.94
N HIS A 131 5.58 30.08 4.75
CA HIS A 131 6.89 30.65 4.34
C HIS A 131 7.51 30.00 3.09
N SER A 132 7.83 30.86 2.12
CA SER A 132 8.56 30.66 0.85
C SER A 132 7.99 29.67 -0.19
N ARG A 133 7.67 30.22 -1.37
CA ARG A 133 7.00 29.55 -2.51
C ARG A 133 7.73 28.31 -3.05
N SER A 134 9.03 28.13 -2.79
CA SER A 134 9.82 26.97 -3.25
C SER A 134 9.86 25.81 -2.24
N GLN A 135 10.02 26.10 -0.93
CA GLN A 135 9.95 25.09 0.14
C GLN A 135 8.53 24.54 0.31
N MET A 136 7.51 25.34 0.01
CA MET A 136 6.11 24.92 0.07
C MET A 136 5.76 23.74 -0.85
N LYS A 137 6.45 23.56 -1.99
CA LYS A 137 6.10 22.47 -2.92
C LYS A 137 6.37 21.09 -2.31
N GLY A 138 7.51 20.89 -1.66
CA GLY A 138 7.86 19.62 -1.03
C GLY A 138 7.00 19.34 0.21
N VAL A 139 6.79 20.36 1.05
CA VAL A 139 5.96 20.25 2.26
C VAL A 139 4.49 19.97 1.90
N SER A 140 3.93 20.69 0.93
CA SER A 140 2.56 20.46 0.46
C SER A 140 2.39 19.09 -0.18
N GLN A 141 3.38 18.60 -0.95
CA GLN A 141 3.34 17.26 -1.51
C GLN A 141 3.38 16.17 -0.44
N ASN A 142 4.20 16.33 0.60
CA ASN A 142 4.25 15.39 1.73
C ASN A 142 2.90 15.34 2.47
N ILE A 143 2.32 16.50 2.81
CA ILE A 143 1.01 16.57 3.46
C ILE A 143 -0.09 15.96 2.57
N ASN A 144 -0.09 16.27 1.27
CA ASN A 144 -1.07 15.72 0.33
C ASN A 144 -0.94 14.21 0.18
N TYR A 145 0.29 13.68 0.09
CA TYR A 145 0.51 12.23 0.05
C TYR A 145 0.00 11.58 1.33
N THR A 146 0.37 12.13 2.50
CA THR A 146 -0.02 11.56 3.78
C THR A 146 -1.55 11.54 3.95
N THR A 147 -2.21 12.66 3.63
CA THR A 147 -3.66 12.81 3.84
C THR A 147 -4.51 12.12 2.78
N ALA A 148 -4.13 12.22 1.50
CA ALA A 148 -4.95 11.70 0.40
C ALA A 148 -4.63 10.26 0.02
N ALA A 149 -3.47 9.72 0.42
CA ALA A 149 -3.06 8.36 0.08
C ALA A 149 -2.71 7.52 1.32
N LEU A 150 -1.70 7.94 2.10
CA LEU A 150 -1.14 7.09 3.15
C LEU A 150 -2.16 6.75 4.25
N LEU A 151 -2.85 7.75 4.80
CA LEU A 151 -3.85 7.54 5.85
C LEU A 151 -4.98 6.61 5.40
N PRO A 152 -5.65 6.82 4.25
CA PRO A 152 -6.64 5.87 3.74
C PRO A 152 -6.12 4.43 3.59
N ILE A 153 -4.88 4.26 3.10
CA ILE A 153 -4.29 2.93 2.90
C ILE A 153 -3.99 2.25 4.26
N LEU A 154 -3.43 2.98 5.22
CA LEU A 154 -3.17 2.46 6.56
C LEU A 154 -4.48 2.12 7.27
N THR A 155 -5.50 2.97 7.18
CA THR A 155 -6.83 2.69 7.75
C THR A 155 -7.41 1.39 7.20
N ALA A 156 -7.46 1.24 5.86
CA ALA A 156 -7.94 0.01 5.22
C ALA A 156 -7.15 -1.23 5.68
N LEU A 157 -5.82 -1.10 5.79
CA LEU A 157 -4.95 -2.18 6.23
C LEU A 157 -5.21 -2.59 7.69
N PHE A 158 -5.31 -1.63 8.62
CA PHE A 158 -5.56 -1.92 10.02
C PHE A 158 -6.97 -2.45 10.27
N GLU A 159 -7.98 -1.94 9.57
CA GLU A 159 -9.34 -2.51 9.58
C GLU A 159 -9.33 -3.96 9.12
N HIS A 160 -8.64 -4.24 8.01
CA HIS A 160 -8.48 -5.59 7.47
C HIS A 160 -7.78 -6.54 8.45
N ILE A 161 -6.65 -6.13 9.00
CA ILE A 161 -5.88 -6.90 10.00
C ILE A 161 -6.75 -7.23 11.21
N THR A 162 -7.54 -6.26 11.68
CA THR A 162 -8.45 -6.42 12.82
C THR A 162 -9.56 -7.41 12.48
N GLN A 163 -10.23 -7.23 11.35
CA GLN A 163 -11.33 -8.08 10.89
C GLN A 163 -10.91 -9.56 10.79
N HIS A 164 -9.71 -9.82 10.28
CA HIS A 164 -9.20 -11.17 10.06
C HIS A 164 -8.31 -11.71 11.19
N HIS A 165 -8.11 -10.95 12.26
CA HIS A 165 -7.29 -11.31 13.42
C HIS A 165 -5.83 -11.63 13.05
N PHE A 166 -5.29 -10.98 12.03
CA PHE A 166 -3.90 -11.18 11.60
C PHE A 166 -2.89 -10.38 12.43
N GLY A 167 -3.36 -9.56 13.38
CA GLY A 167 -2.50 -8.65 14.17
C GLY A 167 -1.44 -9.38 15.00
N VAL A 168 -1.76 -10.58 15.51
CA VAL A 168 -0.82 -11.40 16.30
C VAL A 168 0.43 -11.73 15.48
N ASP A 169 0.27 -12.06 14.21
CA ASP A 169 1.37 -12.50 13.36
C ASP A 169 2.18 -11.32 12.79
N LEU A 170 1.58 -10.13 12.72
CA LEU A 170 2.19 -8.95 12.10
C LEU A 170 2.85 -8.01 13.12
N LEU A 171 2.25 -7.84 14.30
CA LEU A 171 2.62 -6.80 15.27
C LEU A 171 3.44 -7.32 16.46
N LEU A 172 3.50 -8.63 16.68
CA LEU A 172 4.17 -9.21 17.86
C LEU A 172 5.59 -9.70 17.61
N ASP A 173 6.04 -9.82 16.35
CA ASP A 173 7.42 -10.23 16.06
C ASP A 173 8.45 -9.09 16.25
N ASP A 174 8.01 -7.87 16.59
CA ASP A 174 8.85 -6.67 16.76
C ASP A 174 8.58 -5.86 18.05
N VAL A 175 8.01 -6.48 19.11
CA VAL A 175 7.90 -5.87 20.46
C VAL A 175 8.78 -6.60 21.46
#